data_AF-A0A358DFS8-F1
#
_entry.id   AF-A0A358DFS8-F1
#
_cell.length_a   1.000
_cell.length_b   1.000
_cell.length_c   1.000
_cell.angle_alpha   90.00
_cell.angle_beta   90.00
_cell.angle_gamma   90.00
#
_symmetry.space_group_name_H-M   'P 1'
#
loop_
_entity.id
_entity.type
_entity.pdbx_description
1 polymer ?
#
loop_
_entity_poly.entity_id
_entity_poly.type
_entity_poly.pdbx_seq_one_letter_code
_entity_poly.pdbx_strand_id
1 'polypeptide(L)'
;NNLPEAALQQLDEKAASSLNNVSTLLARNKLSTGIFVENNYLDANQLFVPILYKEDAYSFPYFYQMAKNPDVTVTVWDAIGLMESDQKFQKLFQFIAKKTDGRVKLWDNNKKIELNFIQQQDLMIIGFNGWEKLIGSPLSWTHCLPSVLIIKDNKQTLI
;
A
#
# COMPACT_ATOMS: atom_id res chain seq x y z
N ASN A 1 -0.56 -32.26 17.47
CA ASN A 1 -1.35 -32.75 16.32
C ASN A 1 -0.86 -32.04 15.07
N ASN A 2 0.01 -32.69 14.30
CA ASN A 2 0.47 -32.15 13.01
C ASN A 2 -0.64 -32.36 11.98
N LEU A 3 -1.03 -31.28 11.29
CA LEU A 3 -1.90 -31.37 10.13
C LEU A 3 -1.18 -32.25 9.07
N PRO A 4 -1.89 -33.20 8.43
CA PRO A 4 -1.28 -34.11 7.47
C PRO A 4 -0.74 -33.33 6.26
N GLU A 5 0.44 -33.73 5.77
CA GLU A 5 1.19 -33.07 4.68
C GLU A 5 0.35 -32.84 3.41
N ALA A 6 -0.56 -33.78 3.10
CA ALA A 6 -1.52 -33.65 2.00
C ALA A 6 -2.53 -32.50 2.18
N ALA A 7 -2.91 -32.17 3.42
CA ALA A 7 -3.80 -31.05 3.71
C ALA A 7 -3.07 -29.70 3.55
N LEU A 8 -1.78 -29.65 3.88
CA LEU A 8 -0.94 -28.46 3.64
C LEU A 8 -0.76 -28.21 2.15
N GLN A 9 -0.45 -29.25 1.37
CA GLN A 9 -0.34 -29.14 -0.09
C GLN A 9 -1.66 -28.71 -0.76
N GLN A 10 -2.80 -29.24 -0.33
CA GLN A 10 -4.11 -28.81 -0.87
C GLN A 10 -4.43 -27.35 -0.54
N LEU A 11 -4.03 -26.86 0.64
CA LEU A 11 -4.19 -25.45 1.02
C LEU A 11 -3.30 -24.55 0.17
N ASP A 12 -2.04 -24.94 -0.06
CA ASP A 12 -1.10 -24.19 -0.89
C ASP A 12 -1.54 -24.12 -2.36
N GLU A 13 -2.03 -25.23 -2.93
CA GLU A 13 -2.57 -25.26 -4.30
C GLU A 13 -3.85 -24.41 -4.44
N LYS A 14 -4.73 -24.44 -3.44
CA LYS A 14 -5.96 -23.63 -3.42
C LYS A 14 -5.65 -22.14 -3.25
N ALA A 15 -4.65 -21.80 -2.44
CA ALA A 15 -4.17 -20.43 -2.29
C ALA A 15 -3.51 -19.94 -3.60
N ALA A 16 -2.63 -20.74 -4.21
CA ALA A 16 -1.94 -20.42 -5.45
C ALA A 16 -2.91 -20.25 -6.63
N SER A 17 -3.90 -21.13 -6.76
CA SER A 17 -4.95 -21.01 -7.78
C SER A 17 -5.84 -19.79 -7.58
N SER A 18 -6.20 -19.47 -6.33
CA SER A 18 -6.94 -18.25 -6.01
C SER A 18 -6.13 -16.99 -6.34
N LEU A 19 -4.83 -17.00 -6.04
CA LEU A 19 -3.90 -15.92 -6.38
C LEU A 19 -3.77 -15.74 -7.90
N ASN A 20 -3.69 -16.85 -8.64
CA ASN A 20 -3.66 -16.85 -10.12
C ASN A 20 -4.96 -16.32 -10.72
N ASN A 21 -6.11 -16.62 -10.13
CA ASN A 21 -7.39 -16.07 -10.58
C ASN A 21 -7.45 -14.56 -10.36
N VAL A 22 -7.03 -14.09 -9.19
CA VAL A 22 -6.97 -12.65 -8.86
C VAL A 22 -5.97 -11.92 -9.77
N SER A 23 -4.77 -12.46 -9.98
CA SER A 23 -3.76 -11.86 -10.86
C SER A 23 -4.21 -11.82 -12.33
N THR A 24 -4.90 -12.87 -12.79
CA THR A 24 -5.47 -12.92 -14.16
C THR A 24 -6.61 -11.91 -14.33
N LEU A 25 -7.47 -11.73 -13.33
CA LEU A 25 -8.50 -10.69 -13.34
C LEU A 25 -7.88 -9.29 -13.40
N LEU A 26 -6.86 -9.04 -12.58
CA LEU A 26 -6.09 -7.81 -12.58
C LEU A 26 -5.38 -7.54 -13.93
N ALA A 27 -4.93 -8.58 -14.62
CA ALA A 27 -4.25 -8.46 -15.92
C ALA A 27 -5.21 -8.13 -17.07
N ARG A 28 -6.47 -8.58 -16.99
CA ARG A 28 -7.49 -8.39 -18.04
C ARG A 28 -8.30 -7.11 -17.89
N ASN A 29 -8.34 -6.51 -16.69
CA ASN A 29 -9.20 -5.36 -16.41
C ASN A 29 -8.60 -4.07 -16.99
N LYS A 30 -9.34 -3.34 -17.83
CA LYS A 30 -8.93 -2.01 -18.33
C LYS A 30 -9.19 -0.88 -17.33
N LEU A 31 -9.90 -1.18 -16.24
CA LEU A 31 -10.21 -0.24 -15.16
C LEU A 31 -9.21 -0.41 -14.01
N SER A 32 -8.99 0.68 -13.27
CA SER A 32 -8.25 0.64 -12.01
C SER A 32 -8.91 -0.38 -11.09
N THR A 33 -8.14 -1.32 -10.56
CA THR A 33 -8.64 -2.39 -9.69
C THR A 33 -7.99 -2.27 -8.31
N GLY A 34 -8.80 -2.36 -7.26
CA GLY A 34 -8.35 -2.46 -5.88
C GLY A 34 -8.55 -3.87 -5.35
N ILE A 35 -7.56 -4.40 -4.64
CA ILE A 35 -7.68 -5.61 -3.81
C ILE A 35 -7.57 -5.15 -2.36
N PHE A 36 -8.58 -5.49 -1.56
CA PHE A 36 -8.55 -5.24 -0.13
C PHE A 36 -8.26 -6.55 0.61
N VAL A 37 -7.14 -6.59 1.31
CA VAL A 37 -6.76 -7.65 2.24
C VAL A 37 -7.16 -7.17 3.63
N GLU A 38 -8.22 -7.77 4.17
CA GLU A 38 -8.73 -7.43 5.50
C GLU A 38 -7.87 -8.07 6.59
N ASN A 39 -7.56 -7.28 7.63
CA ASN A 39 -6.91 -7.75 8.84
C ASN A 39 -7.41 -6.93 10.05
N ASN A 40 -8.44 -7.45 10.71
CA ASN A 40 -9.12 -6.83 11.86
C ASN A 40 -9.47 -5.35 11.64
N TYR A 41 -10.00 -5.04 10.45
CA TYR A 41 -10.31 -3.67 10.06
C TYR A 41 -11.49 -3.12 10.87
N LEU A 42 -11.25 -2.06 11.64
CA LEU A 42 -12.26 -1.37 12.43
C LEU A 42 -12.51 0.04 11.91
N ASP A 43 -11.44 0.81 11.75
CA ASP A 43 -11.44 2.19 11.27
C ASP A 43 -10.27 2.40 10.28
N ALA A 44 -10.14 3.60 9.72
CA ALA A 44 -9.02 3.98 8.84
C ALA A 44 -8.51 5.39 9.15
N ASN A 45 -8.08 5.59 10.40
CA ASN A 45 -7.63 6.89 10.89
C ASN A 45 -6.12 7.07 10.72
N GLN A 46 -5.34 6.00 10.80
CA GLN A 46 -3.89 5.98 10.59
C GLN A 46 -3.55 5.22 9.30
N LEU A 47 -3.21 5.95 8.25
CA LEU A 47 -2.85 5.39 6.95
C LEU A 47 -1.35 5.40 6.74
N PHE A 48 -0.83 4.30 6.20
CA PHE A 48 0.55 4.18 5.76
C PHE A 48 0.64 3.92 4.25
N VAL A 49 1.42 4.74 3.55
CA VAL A 49 1.53 4.70 2.08
C VAL A 49 3.00 4.57 1.67
N PRO A 50 3.51 3.35 1.49
CA PRO A 50 4.84 3.13 0.94
C PRO A 50 4.86 3.39 -0.58
N ILE A 51 5.84 4.16 -1.04
CA ILE A 51 6.16 4.43 -2.44
C ILE A 51 7.48 3.70 -2.75
N LEU A 52 7.35 2.50 -3.32
CA LEU A 52 8.45 1.59 -3.62
C LEU A 52 8.78 1.52 -5.12
N TYR A 53 7.87 2.02 -5.96
CA TYR A 53 7.96 2.26 -7.40
C TYR A 53 7.32 3.59 -7.78
N LYS A 54 7.64 4.10 -8.97
CA LYS A 54 7.05 5.36 -9.47
C LYS A 54 5.54 5.24 -9.63
N GLU A 55 5.07 4.07 -10.02
CA GLU A 55 3.66 3.75 -10.22
C GLU A 55 2.87 3.72 -8.90
N ASP A 56 3.53 3.56 -7.74
CA ASP A 56 2.84 3.64 -6.45
C ASP A 56 2.28 5.05 -6.20
N ALA A 57 2.76 6.07 -6.93
CA ALA A 57 2.15 7.39 -6.95
C ALA A 57 0.68 7.39 -7.45
N TYR A 58 0.23 6.35 -8.15
CA TYR A 58 -1.19 6.19 -8.51
C TYR A 58 -2.10 5.97 -7.30
N SER A 59 -1.56 5.65 -6.13
CA SER A 59 -2.32 5.62 -4.87
C SER A 59 -2.76 7.01 -4.38
N PHE A 60 -2.19 8.10 -4.92
CA PHE A 60 -2.40 9.47 -4.46
C PHE A 60 -3.87 9.90 -4.39
N PRO A 61 -4.70 9.72 -5.44
CA PRO A 61 -6.10 10.11 -5.38
C PRO A 61 -6.88 9.41 -4.27
N TYR A 62 -6.48 8.18 -3.93
CA TYR A 62 -7.17 7.34 -2.96
C TYR A 62 -6.90 7.81 -1.53
N PHE A 63 -5.63 7.92 -1.13
CA PHE A 63 -5.31 8.42 0.21
C PHE A 63 -5.67 9.90 0.36
N TYR A 64 -5.62 10.71 -0.71
CA TYR A 64 -6.07 12.10 -0.66
C TYR A 64 -7.57 12.20 -0.36
N GLN A 65 -8.38 11.35 -0.99
CA GLN A 65 -9.81 11.32 -0.71
C GLN A 65 -10.11 10.92 0.73
N MET A 66 -9.36 9.97 1.30
CA MET A 66 -9.47 9.57 2.71
C MET A 66 -9.02 10.69 3.66
N ALA A 67 -7.91 11.36 3.34
CA ALA A 67 -7.37 12.48 4.12
C ALA A 67 -8.28 13.73 4.13
N LYS A 68 -9.39 13.75 3.38
CA LYS A 68 -10.42 14.80 3.54
C LYS A 68 -11.18 14.66 4.87
N ASN A 69 -11.27 13.45 5.44
CA ASN A 69 -11.83 13.24 6.77
C ASN A 69 -10.85 13.77 7.83
N PRO A 70 -11.24 14.71 8.71
CA PRO A 70 -10.37 15.31 9.73
C PRO A 70 -9.68 14.31 10.67
N ASP A 71 -10.31 13.15 10.92
CA ASP A 71 -9.77 12.12 11.82
C ASP A 71 -8.67 11.27 11.16
N VAL A 72 -8.50 11.41 9.84
CA VAL A 72 -7.52 10.66 9.06
C VAL A 72 -6.19 11.39 8.97
N THR A 73 -5.13 10.69 9.36
CA THR A 73 -3.72 11.05 9.19
C THR A 73 -3.05 10.05 8.23
N VAL A 74 -2.23 10.55 7.31
CA VAL A 74 -1.53 9.72 6.32
C VAL A 74 -0.02 9.93 6.47
N THR A 75 0.71 8.84 6.63
CA THR A 75 2.18 8.83 6.57
C THR A 75 2.64 8.19 5.27
N VAL A 76 3.29 8.97 4.41
CA VAL A 76 3.84 8.52 3.13
C VAL A 76 5.32 8.20 3.31
N TRP A 77 5.77 7.02 2.89
CA TRP A 77 7.18 6.64 2.87
C TRP A 77 7.72 6.60 1.44
N ASP A 78 8.54 7.57 1.08
CA ASP A 78 9.17 7.64 -0.24
C ASP A 78 10.51 6.90 -0.26
N ALA A 79 10.47 5.59 -0.51
CA ALA A 79 11.66 4.73 -0.47
C ALA A 79 12.57 4.88 -1.70
N ILE A 80 12.09 5.50 -2.77
CA ILE A 80 12.82 5.64 -4.05
C ILE A 80 13.25 7.09 -4.35
N GLY A 81 12.94 8.03 -3.46
CA GLY A 81 13.35 9.43 -3.58
C GLY A 81 12.60 10.22 -4.65
N LEU A 82 11.32 9.93 -4.91
CA LEU A 82 10.49 10.75 -5.81
C LEU A 82 10.35 12.21 -5.36
N MET A 83 10.38 12.46 -4.05
CA MET A 83 10.29 13.81 -3.48
C MET A 83 11.44 14.70 -3.91
N GLU A 84 12.62 14.10 -4.13
CA GLU A 84 13.84 14.79 -4.57
C GLU A 84 13.99 14.75 -6.09
N SER A 85 13.65 13.62 -6.72
CA SER A 85 13.91 13.37 -8.14
C SER A 85 12.79 13.80 -9.10
N ASP A 86 11.55 13.98 -8.62
CA ASP A 86 10.40 14.34 -9.46
C ASP A 86 9.67 15.60 -8.93
N GLN A 87 9.91 16.74 -9.59
CA GLN A 87 9.31 18.03 -9.21
C GLN A 87 7.77 18.02 -9.29
N LYS A 88 7.17 17.22 -10.19
CA LYS A 88 5.70 17.12 -10.28
C LYS A 88 5.15 16.42 -9.04
N PHE A 89 5.79 15.32 -8.63
CA PHE A 89 5.44 14.60 -7.40
C PHE A 89 5.58 15.49 -6.17
N GLN A 90 6.70 16.19 -6.03
CA GLN A 90 6.95 17.11 -4.91
C GLN A 90 5.86 18.19 -4.80
N LYS A 91 5.52 18.86 -5.91
CA LYS A 91 4.47 19.89 -5.93
C LYS A 91 3.09 19.34 -5.56
N LEU A 92 2.76 18.15 -6.06
CA LEU A 92 1.49 17.48 -5.75
C LEU A 92 1.40 17.14 -4.26
N PHE A 93 2.46 16.59 -3.69
CA PHE A 93 2.52 16.26 -2.27
C PHE A 93 2.38 17.52 -1.40
N GLN A 94 3.13 18.59 -1.70
CA GLN A 94 3.04 19.87 -0.98
C GLN A 94 1.63 20.47 -1.04
N PHE A 95 0.96 20.38 -2.20
CA PHE A 95 -0.42 20.82 -2.34
C PHE A 95 -1.36 20.02 -1.41
N ILE A 96 -1.25 18.69 -1.38
CA ILE A 96 -2.08 17.82 -0.55
C ILE A 96 -1.82 18.07 0.94
N ALA A 97 -0.55 18.14 1.36
CA ALA A 97 -0.17 18.43 2.74
C ALA A 97 -0.78 19.77 3.20
N LYS A 98 -0.75 20.80 2.34
CA LYS A 98 -1.40 22.09 2.62
C LYS A 98 -2.93 21.99 2.69
N LYS A 99 -3.55 21.22 1.80
CA LYS A 99 -5.03 21.06 1.74
C LYS A 99 -5.61 20.21 2.87
N THR A 100 -4.77 19.45 3.54
CA THR A 100 -5.14 18.56 4.66
C THR A 100 -4.62 19.08 6.00
N ASP A 101 -4.19 20.34 6.06
CA ASP A 101 -3.66 20.99 7.27
C ASP A 101 -2.56 20.18 7.95
N GLY A 102 -1.67 19.58 7.14
CA GLY A 102 -0.52 18.79 7.62
C GLY A 102 -0.86 17.38 8.09
N ARG A 103 -2.09 16.88 7.89
CA ARG A 103 -2.45 15.48 8.20
C ARG A 103 -1.82 14.47 7.25
N VAL A 104 -1.44 14.88 6.03
CA VAL A 104 -0.59 14.08 5.14
C VAL A 104 0.87 14.48 5.36
N LYS A 105 1.69 13.54 5.83
CA LYS A 105 3.09 13.75 6.24
C LYS A 105 4.03 12.78 5.53
N LEU A 106 5.26 13.23 5.31
CA LEU A 106 6.33 12.38 4.77
C LEU A 106 7.07 11.73 5.94
N TRP A 107 7.33 10.43 5.84
CA TRP A 107 8.21 9.71 6.74
C TRP A 107 9.65 10.23 6.60
N ASP A 108 10.37 10.32 7.72
CA ASP A 108 11.79 10.67 7.72
C ASP A 108 12.62 9.47 7.28
N ASN A 109 13.13 9.50 6.05
CA ASN A 109 13.93 8.41 5.47
C ASN A 109 15.24 8.11 6.24
N ASN A 110 15.67 8.98 7.16
CA ASN A 110 16.80 8.68 8.05
C ASN A 110 16.41 7.76 9.22
N LYS A 111 15.10 7.51 9.43
CA LYS A 111 14.57 6.62 10.45
C LYS A 111 14.12 5.31 9.83
N LYS A 112 14.51 4.21 10.46
CA LYS A 112 13.99 2.88 10.12
C LYS A 112 12.51 2.81 10.51
N ILE A 113 11.71 2.20 9.65
CA ILE A 113 10.34 1.84 9.97
C ILE A 113 10.40 0.60 10.85
N GLU A 114 9.88 0.74 12.07
CA GLU A 114 9.87 -0.30 13.08
C GLU A 114 8.48 -0.98 13.17
N LEU A 115 8.46 -2.18 13.75
CA LEU A 115 7.24 -2.96 13.93
C LEU A 115 6.16 -2.19 14.73
N ASN A 116 6.57 -1.46 15.76
CA ASN A 116 5.68 -0.65 16.60
C ASN A 116 4.90 0.39 15.79
N PHE A 117 5.53 1.03 14.80
CA PHE A 117 4.90 2.00 13.92
C PHE A 117 3.87 1.31 13.04
N ILE A 118 4.23 0.16 12.42
CA ILE A 118 3.33 -0.59 11.54
C ILE A 118 2.08 -1.07 12.31
N GLN A 119 2.24 -1.54 13.54
CA GLN A 119 1.13 -1.99 14.40
C GLN A 119 0.18 -0.86 14.85
N GLN A 120 0.58 0.39 14.71
CA GLN A 120 -0.27 1.56 14.99
C GLN A 120 -1.06 2.03 13.76
N GLN A 121 -0.84 1.43 12.59
CA GLN A 121 -1.54 1.79 11.38
C GLN A 121 -2.82 0.97 11.26
N ASP A 122 -3.87 1.59 10.74
CA ASP A 122 -5.15 0.93 10.49
C ASP A 122 -5.21 0.36 9.07
N LEU A 123 -4.59 1.07 8.12
CA LEU A 123 -4.64 0.75 6.70
C LEU A 123 -3.32 1.08 6.00
N MET A 124 -2.82 0.13 5.21
CA MET A 124 -1.78 0.38 4.21
C MET A 124 -2.41 0.56 2.83
N ILE A 125 -1.97 1.57 2.08
CA ILE A 125 -2.34 1.73 0.66
C ILE A 125 -1.07 1.66 -0.18
N ILE A 126 -1.03 0.75 -1.14
CA ILE A 126 0.17 0.50 -1.94
C ILE A 126 -0.20 0.14 -3.38
N GLY A 127 0.67 0.43 -4.34
CA GLY A 127 0.50 -0.04 -5.70
C GLY A 127 0.81 -1.54 -5.84
N PHE A 128 0.31 -2.16 -6.90
CA PHE A 128 0.49 -3.60 -7.12
C PHE A 128 1.96 -4.03 -7.20
N ASN A 129 2.79 -3.31 -7.96
CA ASN A 129 4.22 -3.62 -8.05
C ASN A 129 4.92 -3.36 -6.70
N GLY A 130 4.54 -2.27 -6.00
CA GLY A 130 5.03 -2.00 -4.65
C GLY A 130 4.71 -3.14 -3.69
N TRP A 131 3.50 -3.69 -3.77
CA TRP A 131 3.09 -4.84 -2.96
C TRP A 131 3.99 -6.05 -3.20
N GLU A 132 4.23 -6.44 -4.46
CA GLU A 132 5.11 -7.57 -4.79
C GLU A 132 6.54 -7.38 -4.23
N LYS A 133 7.08 -6.16 -4.32
CA LYS A 133 8.39 -5.83 -3.74
C LYS A 133 8.38 -5.82 -2.22
N LEU A 134 7.31 -5.35 -1.59
CA LEU A 134 7.19 -5.29 -0.14
C LEU A 134 7.18 -6.69 0.48
N ILE A 135 6.33 -7.59 -0.03
CA ILE A 135 6.20 -8.96 0.50
C ILE A 135 7.46 -9.81 0.24
N GLY A 136 8.24 -9.49 -0.79
CA GLY A 136 9.53 -10.13 -1.07
C GLY A 136 10.71 -9.53 -0.29
N SER A 137 10.49 -8.48 0.52
CA SER A 137 11.56 -7.78 1.22
C SER A 137 11.97 -8.45 2.55
N PRO A 138 13.23 -8.29 3.01
CA PRO A 138 13.68 -8.80 4.30
C PRO A 138 13.27 -7.90 5.48
N LEU A 139 12.29 -7.00 5.30
CA LEU A 139 11.86 -6.09 6.35
C LEU A 139 11.20 -6.87 7.48
N SER A 140 11.60 -6.58 8.73
CA SER A 140 11.21 -7.37 9.90
C SER A 140 9.73 -7.28 10.26
N TRP A 141 8.96 -6.38 9.65
CA TRP A 141 7.56 -6.10 10.00
C TRP A 141 6.54 -6.52 8.94
N THR A 142 6.96 -7.09 7.81
CA THR A 142 6.07 -7.50 6.70
C THR A 142 5.05 -8.58 7.06
N HIS A 143 5.23 -9.25 8.20
CA HIS A 143 4.30 -10.24 8.74
C HIS A 143 3.25 -9.65 9.70
N CYS A 144 3.35 -8.36 10.02
CA CYS A 144 2.43 -7.65 10.93
C CYS A 144 1.72 -6.47 10.25
N LEU A 145 1.51 -6.57 8.94
CA LEU A 145 0.85 -5.51 8.19
C LEU A 145 -0.59 -5.29 8.68
N PRO A 146 -1.07 -4.04 8.65
CA PRO A 146 -2.49 -3.75 8.88
C PRO A 146 -3.34 -4.30 7.73
N SER A 147 -4.61 -3.92 7.67
CA SER A 147 -5.38 -4.13 6.44
C SER A 147 -4.68 -3.43 5.26
N VAL A 148 -4.73 -4.02 4.07
CA VAL A 148 -3.98 -3.51 2.90
C VAL A 148 -4.93 -3.30 1.73
N LEU A 149 -4.95 -2.09 1.17
CA LEU A 149 -5.54 -1.77 -0.11
C LEU A 149 -4.45 -1.73 -1.19
N ILE A 150 -4.41 -2.77 -2.01
CA ILE A 150 -3.48 -2.89 -3.13
C ILE A 150 -4.17 -2.34 -4.38
N ILE A 151 -3.56 -1.35 -5.02
CA ILE A 151 -4.12 -0.67 -6.18
C ILE A 151 -3.32 -1.04 -7.42
N LYS A 152 -4.01 -1.60 -8.41
CA LYS A 152 -3.49 -1.72 -9.77
C LYS A 152 -4.21 -0.71 -10.64
N ASP A 153 -3.54 0.38 -10.98
CA ASP A 153 -4.05 1.30 -11.98
C ASP A 153 -3.61 0.85 -13.38
N ASN A 154 -4.57 0.64 -14.27
CA ASN A 154 -4.34 0.26 -15.66
C ASN A 154 -4.51 1.45 -16.62
N LYS A 155 -4.66 2.67 -16.07
CA LYS A 155 -4.55 3.89 -16.86
C LYS A 155 -3.12 4.04 -17.37
N GLN A 156 -2.89 3.60 -18.60
CA GLN A 156 -1.79 4.11 -19.40
C GLN A 156 -1.95 5.63 -19.49
N THR A 157 -1.00 6.34 -18.91
CA THR A 157 -0.78 7.79 -19.05
C THR A 157 -1.66 8.69 -18.18
N LEU A 158 -1.05 9.26 -17.14
CA LEU A 158 -1.13 10.70 -16.84
C LEU A 158 0.18 11.15 -16.17
N ILE A 159 1.29 11.12 -16.90
CA ILE A 159 2.42 12.06 -16.71
C ILE A 159 3.18 12.30 -18.00
#